data_AF-A0A6G7YU02-F1
#
_entry.id   AF-A0A6G7YU02-F1
#
_cell.length_a   1.000
_cell.length_b   1.000
_cell.length_c   1.000
_cell.angle_alpha   90.00
_cell.angle_beta   90.00
_cell.angle_gamma   90.00
#
_symmetry.space_group_name_H-M   'P 1'
#
loop_
_entity.id
_entity.type
_entity.pdbx_description
1 polymer ?
#
loop_
_entity_poly.entity_id
_entity_poly.type
_entity_poly.pdbx_seq_one_letter_code
_entity_poly.pdbx_strand_id
1 'polypeptide(L)'
;MKKIPHLLSVSFLAFAFTACSSADNSENPTHAAAAAKKSAKKNDVAIVNNPVTSVAVTDAQGQPSMAFIDRLPVGFVIRATCESGTCDWLKVTQVERGGIDSEPKFNFDFQRGETMHSSDYPVDAKGVQIRWLSDKPKGVVVCSRQHPYASIGGQGDDLKLSPAGVGGALQIPANTYFAACHGESGDDASLAAKYGYNLK
;
A
#
# COMPACT_ATOMS: atom_id res chain seq x y z
N MET A 1 -56.78 3.50 38.06
CA MET A 1 -56.07 2.79 39.16
C MET A 1 -54.69 2.35 38.67
N LYS A 2 -53.67 2.59 39.50
CA LYS A 2 -52.31 2.01 39.57
C LYS A 2 -51.32 2.12 38.38
N LYS A 3 -50.31 2.97 38.62
CA LYS A 3 -48.92 2.95 38.09
C LYS A 3 -48.19 1.68 38.50
N ILE A 4 -47.22 1.21 37.69
CA ILE A 4 -45.89 0.72 38.12
C ILE A 4 -44.87 0.96 36.99
N PRO A 5 -43.73 1.65 37.25
CA PRO A 5 -42.55 1.64 36.38
C PRO A 5 -41.51 0.64 36.88
N HIS A 6 -40.76 0.00 35.97
CA HIS A 6 -39.55 -0.74 36.33
C HIS A 6 -38.31 -0.10 35.71
N LEU A 7 -37.52 0.52 36.61
CA LEU A 7 -36.11 0.80 36.48
C LEU A 7 -35.31 -0.50 36.38
N LEU A 8 -34.35 -0.59 35.46
CA LEU A 8 -33.20 -1.46 35.62
C LEU A 8 -31.92 -0.67 35.30
N SER A 9 -31.21 -0.40 36.39
CA SER A 9 -29.82 0.03 36.50
C SER A 9 -28.90 -1.11 36.06
N VAL A 10 -27.83 -0.82 35.30
CA VAL A 10 -26.64 -1.67 35.29
C VAL A 10 -25.37 -0.81 35.37
N SER A 11 -24.59 -1.16 36.37
CA SER A 11 -23.35 -0.57 36.88
C SER A 11 -22.17 -0.46 35.91
N PHE A 12 -21.35 0.53 36.27
CA PHE A 12 -19.92 0.72 36.03
C PHE A 12 -19.06 -0.55 36.04
N LEU A 13 -18.13 -0.64 35.08
CA LEU A 13 -16.81 -1.25 35.29
C LEU A 13 -15.74 -0.20 34.93
N ALA A 14 -14.97 0.23 35.93
CA ALA A 14 -13.73 0.98 35.76
C ALA A 14 -12.57 -0.02 35.73
N PHE A 15 -11.81 -0.05 34.64
CA PHE A 15 -10.55 -0.80 34.56
C PHE A 15 -9.40 0.07 35.07
N ALA A 16 -8.79 -0.37 36.17
CA ALA A 16 -7.50 0.14 36.64
C ALA A 16 -6.38 -0.59 35.89
N PHE A 17 -5.56 0.15 35.13
CA PHE A 17 -4.29 -0.37 34.63
C PHE A 17 -3.17 0.00 35.60
N THR A 18 -2.62 -1.02 36.25
CA THR A 18 -1.41 -0.96 37.06
C THR A 18 -0.19 -0.91 36.14
N ALA A 19 0.67 0.09 36.34
CA ALA A 19 1.97 0.20 35.70
C ALA A 19 2.93 -0.89 36.21
N CYS A 20 3.62 -1.56 35.29
CA CYS A 20 4.82 -2.34 35.60
C CYS A 20 6.02 -1.69 34.92
N SER A 21 6.85 -1.06 35.75
CA SER A 21 8.22 -0.66 35.43
C SER A 21 9.06 -1.91 35.16
N SER A 22 9.86 -1.91 34.09
CA SER A 22 10.95 -2.88 33.91
C SER A 22 12.28 -2.17 34.05
N ALA A 23 13.10 -2.77 34.90
CA ALA A 23 14.36 -2.28 35.41
C ALA A 23 15.48 -2.25 34.37
N ASP A 24 16.38 -1.30 34.58
CA ASP A 24 17.77 -1.31 34.16
C ASP A 24 18.47 -2.61 34.58
N ASN A 25 19.29 -3.14 33.67
CA ASN A 25 20.65 -3.63 33.94
C ASN A 25 21.15 -4.37 32.68
N SER A 26 22.19 -3.86 32.04
CA SER A 26 23.18 -4.77 31.47
C SER A 26 24.53 -4.09 31.29
N GLU A 27 25.47 -4.64 32.05
CA GLU A 27 26.88 -4.31 32.13
C GLU A 27 27.61 -4.55 30.81
N ASN A 28 28.59 -3.69 30.56
CA ASN A 28 29.66 -3.91 29.60
C ASN A 28 30.69 -4.87 30.22
N PRO A 29 31.25 -5.81 29.45
CA PRO A 29 32.70 -5.85 29.42
C PRO A 29 33.29 -6.03 28.02
N THR A 30 34.36 -5.28 27.80
CA THR A 30 35.34 -5.46 26.74
C THR A 30 36.20 -6.70 27.02
N HIS A 31 36.53 -7.49 25.98
CA HIS A 31 37.90 -7.90 25.61
C HIS A 31 37.94 -8.88 24.42
N ALA A 32 38.61 -8.42 23.36
CA ALA A 32 39.61 -9.07 22.49
C ALA A 32 39.40 -10.49 21.88
N ALA A 33 39.35 -10.47 20.54
CA ALA A 33 40.18 -11.20 19.56
C ALA A 33 40.25 -12.74 19.53
N ALA A 34 39.81 -13.33 18.40
CA ALA A 34 40.62 -14.24 17.58
C ALA A 34 39.95 -14.53 16.24
N ALA A 35 40.76 -14.56 15.18
CA ALA A 35 40.39 -14.75 13.79
C ALA A 35 39.91 -16.17 13.46
N ALA A 36 38.94 -16.29 12.55
CA ALA A 36 38.79 -17.44 11.68
C ALA A 36 38.23 -17.01 10.32
N LYS A 37 39.13 -16.88 9.33
CA LYS A 37 38.77 -16.86 7.91
C LYS A 37 38.14 -18.20 7.55
N LYS A 38 36.91 -18.20 7.03
CA LYS A 38 36.50 -19.17 6.02
C LYS A 38 35.54 -18.52 5.03
N SER A 39 36.03 -18.50 3.80
CA SER A 39 35.39 -18.03 2.58
C SER A 39 34.07 -18.77 2.36
N ALA A 40 32.96 -18.04 2.28
CA ALA A 40 31.72 -18.50 1.69
C ALA A 40 31.37 -17.53 0.56
N LYS A 41 31.62 -18.01 -0.66
CA LYS A 41 31.26 -17.41 -1.93
C LYS A 41 29.75 -17.18 -1.94
N LYS A 42 29.32 -15.96 -1.61
CA LYS A 42 27.92 -15.53 -1.71
C LYS A 42 27.72 -15.14 -3.17
N ASN A 43 26.86 -15.88 -3.87
CA ASN A 43 26.34 -15.47 -5.16
C ASN A 43 25.56 -14.17 -4.93
N ASP A 44 26.18 -13.04 -5.25
CA ASP A 44 25.46 -11.79 -5.43
C ASP A 44 24.54 -11.95 -6.64
N VAL A 45 23.32 -12.41 -6.38
CA VAL A 45 22.20 -12.15 -7.28
C VAL A 45 22.03 -10.65 -7.25
N ALA A 46 22.59 -9.97 -8.25
CA ALA A 46 22.34 -8.56 -8.48
C ALA A 46 20.82 -8.37 -8.58
N ILE A 47 20.23 -7.79 -7.54
CA ILE A 47 18.87 -7.24 -7.62
C ILE A 47 19.01 -6.09 -8.62
N VAL A 48 18.61 -6.35 -9.87
CA VAL A 48 18.52 -5.32 -10.89
C VAL A 48 17.34 -4.43 -10.49
N ASN A 49 17.65 -3.41 -9.69
CA ASN A 49 16.80 -2.25 -9.45
C ASN A 49 16.73 -1.47 -10.77
N ASN A 50 15.92 -1.94 -11.72
CA ASN A 50 15.52 -1.09 -12.81
C ASN A 50 14.61 -0.01 -12.23
N PRO A 51 14.99 1.28 -12.26
CA PRO A 51 14.04 2.33 -11.95
C PRO A 51 12.84 2.16 -12.88
N VAL A 52 11.63 2.20 -12.30
CA VAL A 52 10.43 2.43 -13.10
C VAL A 52 10.54 3.87 -13.56
N THR A 53 11.13 4.06 -14.74
CA THR A 53 11.16 5.37 -15.38
C THR A 53 9.72 5.64 -15.80
N SER A 54 8.98 6.42 -15.01
CA SER A 54 7.65 6.92 -15.37
C SER A 54 7.80 7.96 -16.48
N VAL A 55 8.08 7.49 -17.69
CA VAL A 55 7.84 8.29 -18.87
C VAL A 55 6.33 8.31 -19.02
N ALA A 56 5.71 9.48 -19.11
CA ALA A 56 4.37 9.58 -19.66
C ALA A 56 4.45 8.98 -21.05
N VAL A 57 4.11 7.68 -21.17
CA VAL A 57 4.10 7.01 -22.44
C VAL A 57 2.97 7.72 -23.18
N THR A 58 3.28 8.38 -24.28
CA THR A 58 2.26 8.86 -25.20
C THR A 58 2.17 7.87 -26.35
N ASP A 59 0.98 7.66 -26.91
CA ASP A 59 0.85 6.88 -28.12
C ASP A 59 1.56 7.57 -29.30
N ALA A 60 1.58 6.92 -30.46
CA ALA A 60 2.19 7.47 -31.67
C ALA A 60 1.55 8.81 -32.13
N GLN A 61 0.43 9.21 -31.53
CA GLN A 61 -0.34 10.41 -31.79
C GLN A 61 -0.17 11.49 -30.69
N GLY A 62 0.72 11.26 -29.71
CA GLY A 62 0.97 12.21 -28.63
C GLY A 62 -0.14 12.25 -27.56
N GLN A 63 -1.10 11.33 -27.59
CA GLN A 63 -2.11 11.19 -26.54
C GLN A 63 -1.53 10.35 -25.40
N PRO A 64 -2.03 10.49 -24.16
CA PRO A 64 -1.61 9.60 -23.08
C PRO A 64 -1.77 8.13 -23.49
N SER A 65 -0.68 7.38 -23.42
CA SER A 65 -0.68 5.95 -23.71
C SER A 65 -1.52 5.27 -22.67
N MET A 66 -2.52 4.56 -23.16
CA MET A 66 -3.41 3.76 -22.35
C MET A 66 -2.91 2.30 -22.25
N ALA A 67 -1.59 2.09 -22.37
CA ALA A 67 -0.96 0.78 -22.21
C ALA A 67 -0.75 0.48 -20.72
N PHE A 68 -1.10 -0.73 -20.30
CA PHE A 68 -0.81 -1.20 -18.96
C PHE A 68 0.66 -1.61 -18.83
N ILE A 69 1.21 -1.51 -17.63
CA ILE A 69 2.57 -1.97 -17.36
C ILE A 69 2.62 -3.50 -17.43
N ASP A 70 3.76 -4.02 -17.85
CA ASP A 70 4.00 -5.46 -17.82
C ASP A 70 4.42 -5.98 -16.45
N ARG A 71 5.03 -5.14 -15.60
CA ARG A 71 5.52 -5.54 -14.30
C ARG A 71 5.55 -4.39 -13.30
N LEU A 72 5.16 -4.69 -12.06
CA LEU A 72 5.45 -3.88 -10.89
C LEU A 72 6.60 -4.53 -10.12
N PRO A 73 7.66 -3.81 -9.70
CA PRO A 73 8.77 -4.44 -9.00
C PRO A 73 8.40 -4.81 -7.55
N VAL A 74 8.96 -5.92 -7.06
CA VAL A 74 8.99 -6.21 -5.61
C VAL A 74 9.74 -5.08 -4.90
N GLY A 75 9.22 -4.65 -3.75
CA GLY A 75 9.73 -3.50 -3.01
C GLY A 75 9.10 -2.17 -3.42
N PHE A 76 8.27 -2.13 -4.47
CA PHE A 76 7.48 -0.93 -4.78
C PHE A 76 6.58 -0.57 -3.59
N VAL A 77 6.51 0.72 -3.27
CA VAL A 77 5.73 1.23 -2.14
C VAL A 77 4.60 2.09 -2.67
N ILE A 78 3.38 1.71 -2.31
CA ILE A 78 2.12 2.35 -2.70
C ILE A 78 1.61 3.13 -1.50
N ARG A 79 1.23 4.39 -1.71
CA ARG A 79 0.45 5.14 -0.72
C ARG A 79 -0.99 4.65 -0.76
N ALA A 80 -1.49 4.13 0.36
CA ALA A 80 -2.79 3.47 0.40
C ALA A 80 -3.91 4.48 0.67
N THR A 81 -3.87 5.15 1.83
CA THR A 81 -4.79 6.23 2.21
C THR A 81 -4.06 7.22 3.10
N CYS A 82 -4.56 8.43 3.20
CA CYS A 82 -4.04 9.46 4.09
C CYS A 82 -5.19 10.16 4.81
N GLU A 83 -5.23 10.02 6.13
CA GLU A 83 -6.30 10.55 6.99
C GLU A 83 -5.75 11.04 8.33
N SER A 84 -6.31 12.14 8.83
CA SER A 84 -6.08 12.69 10.17
C SER A 84 -4.61 12.79 10.59
N GLY A 85 -3.72 13.24 9.70
CA GLY A 85 -2.29 13.41 10.04
C GLY A 85 -1.45 12.13 9.90
N THR A 86 -2.02 11.08 9.30
CA THR A 86 -1.34 9.80 9.07
C THR A 86 -1.54 9.32 7.63
N CYS A 87 -0.59 8.56 7.11
CA CYS A 87 -0.76 7.83 5.86
C CYS A 87 -0.45 6.35 6.05
N ASP A 88 -1.31 5.52 5.48
CA ASP A 88 -1.11 4.09 5.29
C ASP A 88 -0.34 3.83 3.98
N TRP A 89 0.48 2.79 4.02
CA TRP A 89 1.34 2.36 2.93
C TRP A 89 1.25 0.85 2.71
N LEU A 90 1.45 0.43 1.47
CA LEU A 90 1.59 -0.96 1.09
C LEU A 90 2.92 -1.14 0.37
N LYS A 91 3.80 -1.98 0.92
CA LYS A 91 5.00 -2.43 0.22
C LYS A 91 4.73 -3.75 -0.46
N VAL A 92 4.95 -3.82 -1.77
CA VAL A 92 4.88 -5.07 -2.54
C VAL A 92 5.99 -5.99 -2.07
N THR A 93 5.63 -7.14 -1.52
CA THR A 93 6.60 -8.16 -1.08
C THR A 93 6.66 -9.35 -2.03
N GLN A 94 5.56 -9.60 -2.75
CA GLN A 94 5.48 -10.54 -3.86
C GLN A 94 4.47 -10.02 -4.87
N VAL A 95 4.71 -10.33 -6.15
CA VAL A 95 3.76 -10.08 -7.24
C VAL A 95 3.80 -11.25 -8.21
N GLU A 96 2.63 -11.70 -8.63
CA GLU A 96 2.44 -12.66 -9.71
C GLU A 96 1.59 -12.01 -10.80
N ARG A 97 2.09 -12.01 -12.03
CA ARG A 97 1.35 -11.56 -13.20
C ARG A 97 0.68 -12.75 -13.88
N GLY A 98 -0.60 -12.60 -14.18
CA GLY A 98 -1.38 -13.44 -15.09
C GLY A 98 -2.20 -12.58 -16.05
N GLY A 99 -3.22 -13.19 -16.66
CA GLY A 99 -4.03 -12.51 -17.68
C GLY A 99 -3.32 -12.41 -19.03
N ILE A 100 -3.86 -11.57 -19.91
CA ILE A 100 -3.31 -11.29 -21.24
C ILE A 100 -2.67 -9.90 -21.26
N ASP A 101 -1.80 -9.63 -22.22
CA ASP A 101 -1.03 -8.37 -22.22
C ASP A 101 -1.89 -7.11 -22.32
N SER A 102 -3.04 -7.20 -23.00
CA SER A 102 -3.99 -6.09 -23.08
C SER A 102 -4.81 -5.88 -21.80
N GLU A 103 -4.89 -6.89 -20.92
CA GLU A 103 -5.62 -6.84 -19.65
C GLU A 103 -4.90 -7.69 -18.58
N PRO A 104 -3.75 -7.22 -18.08
CA PRO A 104 -2.98 -7.98 -17.12
C PRO A 104 -3.71 -8.06 -15.78
N LYS A 105 -3.51 -9.19 -15.09
CA LYS A 105 -3.96 -9.41 -13.72
C LYS A 105 -2.75 -9.56 -12.83
N PHE A 106 -2.73 -8.85 -11.70
CA PHE A 106 -1.67 -8.96 -10.71
C PHE A 106 -2.23 -9.49 -9.39
N ASN A 107 -1.61 -10.53 -8.85
CA ASN A 107 -1.84 -10.98 -7.48
C ASN A 107 -0.66 -10.56 -6.62
N PHE A 108 -0.92 -10.02 -5.44
CA PHE A 108 0.07 -9.40 -4.57
C PHE A 108 0.05 -9.98 -3.17
N ASP A 109 1.23 -10.07 -2.57
CA ASP A 109 1.39 -10.06 -1.12
C ASP A 109 2.01 -8.72 -0.71
N PHE A 110 1.38 -8.02 0.21
CA PHE A 110 1.85 -6.73 0.72
C PHE A 110 2.42 -6.84 2.13
N GLN A 111 3.15 -5.82 2.54
CA GLN A 111 3.39 -5.49 3.94
C GLN A 111 2.80 -4.11 4.20
N ARG A 112 1.94 -3.99 5.23
CA ARG A 112 1.41 -2.68 5.63
C ARG A 112 2.47 -1.83 6.32
N GLY A 113 2.39 -0.53 6.11
CA GLY A 113 3.16 0.45 6.86
C GLY A 113 2.33 1.70 7.14
N GLU A 114 2.80 2.51 8.07
CA GLU A 114 2.17 3.77 8.44
C GLU A 114 3.23 4.86 8.69
N THR A 115 2.84 6.11 8.49
CA THR A 115 3.64 7.29 8.87
C THR A 115 2.75 8.33 9.51
N MET A 116 3.31 9.09 10.46
CA MET A 116 2.74 10.37 10.88
C MET A 116 3.30 11.49 9.97
N HIS A 117 2.53 12.55 9.73
CA HIS A 117 3.03 13.75 9.04
C HIS A 117 2.40 15.02 9.64
N SER A 118 3.05 16.18 9.45
CA SER A 118 2.72 17.42 10.18
C SER A 118 1.93 18.45 9.38
N SER A 119 1.94 18.41 8.05
CA SER A 119 1.29 19.45 7.23
C SER A 119 0.76 18.93 5.89
N ASP A 120 1.61 18.28 5.09
CA ASP A 120 1.23 17.82 3.75
C ASP A 120 1.33 16.30 3.62
N TYR A 121 0.34 15.69 2.97
CA TYR A 121 0.35 14.25 2.69
C TYR A 121 1.37 13.93 1.58
N PRO A 122 2.44 13.17 1.87
CA PRO A 122 3.43 12.82 0.85
C PRO A 122 2.77 12.02 -0.27
N VAL A 123 3.16 12.27 -1.52
CA VAL A 123 2.64 11.55 -2.70
C VAL A 123 3.34 10.20 -2.92
N ASP A 124 4.59 10.08 -2.48
CA ASP A 124 5.41 8.88 -2.59
C ASP A 124 6.20 8.60 -1.30
N ALA A 125 6.85 7.44 -1.24
CA ALA A 125 7.59 7.00 -0.05
C ALA A 125 9.00 7.61 0.08
N LYS A 126 9.43 8.50 -0.84
CA LYS A 126 10.80 9.00 -0.87
C LYS A 126 11.05 9.94 0.30
N GLY A 127 11.98 9.56 1.16
CA GLY A 127 12.31 10.36 2.35
C GLY A 127 11.27 10.25 3.48
N VAL A 128 10.25 9.39 3.33
CA VAL A 128 9.25 9.14 4.37
C VAL A 128 9.74 8.03 5.29
N GLN A 129 9.71 8.27 6.59
CA GLN A 129 10.02 7.23 7.58
C GLN A 129 8.77 6.38 7.86
N ILE A 130 8.67 5.25 7.19
CA ILE A 130 7.52 4.35 7.30
C ILE A 130 7.76 3.30 8.39
N ARG A 131 6.84 3.19 9.35
CA ARG A 131 6.79 2.10 10.33
C ARG A 131 6.12 0.90 9.68
N TRP A 132 6.89 -0.12 9.36
CA TRP A 132 6.37 -1.36 8.77
C TRP A 132 5.74 -2.26 9.82
N LEU A 133 4.50 -2.67 9.56
CA LEU A 133 3.72 -3.55 10.42
C LEU A 133 3.96 -5.02 10.07
N SER A 134 3.57 -5.93 10.96
CA SER A 134 3.63 -7.38 10.72
C SER A 134 2.50 -7.90 9.83
N ASP A 135 1.44 -7.10 9.65
CA ASP A 135 0.29 -7.44 8.81
C ASP A 135 0.68 -7.51 7.32
N LYS A 136 0.17 -8.55 6.65
CA LYS A 136 0.50 -8.90 5.28
C LYS A 136 -0.75 -9.18 4.46
N PRO A 137 -1.52 -8.14 4.10
CA PRO A 137 -2.72 -8.33 3.31
C PRO A 137 -2.32 -8.83 1.92
N LYS A 138 -3.17 -9.69 1.36
CA LYS A 138 -3.11 -10.07 -0.04
C LYS A 138 -3.92 -9.09 -0.86
N GLY A 139 -3.63 -9.03 -2.15
CA GLY A 139 -4.47 -8.28 -3.07
C GLY A 139 -4.49 -8.82 -4.48
N VAL A 140 -5.47 -8.35 -5.23
CA VAL A 140 -5.66 -8.65 -6.65
C VAL A 140 -5.99 -7.35 -7.36
N VAL A 141 -5.33 -7.09 -8.49
CA VAL A 141 -5.68 -6.00 -9.40
C VAL A 141 -5.90 -6.58 -10.78
N VAL A 142 -7.02 -6.24 -11.41
CA VAL A 142 -7.31 -6.56 -12.81
C VAL A 142 -7.28 -5.25 -13.60
N CYS A 143 -6.26 -5.12 -14.44
CA CYS A 143 -6.08 -3.97 -15.31
C CYS A 143 -6.98 -4.15 -16.54
N SER A 144 -8.20 -3.66 -16.45
CA SER A 144 -9.12 -3.60 -17.59
C SER A 144 -9.61 -2.17 -17.76
N ARG A 145 -9.97 -1.82 -18.99
CA ARG A 145 -10.67 -0.56 -19.27
C ARG A 145 -12.16 -0.66 -19.07
N GLN A 146 -12.73 -1.85 -19.21
CA GLN A 146 -14.17 -2.07 -19.12
C GLN A 146 -14.57 -2.52 -17.71
N HIS A 147 -13.73 -3.33 -17.09
CA HIS A 147 -13.97 -3.91 -15.76
C HIS A 147 -12.73 -3.76 -14.86
N PRO A 148 -12.25 -2.53 -14.62
CA PRO A 148 -11.15 -2.31 -13.69
C PRO A 148 -11.55 -2.79 -12.30
N TYR A 149 -10.70 -3.59 -11.67
CA TYR A 149 -10.99 -4.17 -10.36
C TYR A 149 -9.76 -4.13 -9.47
N ALA A 150 -9.97 -3.86 -8.18
CA ALA A 150 -8.93 -4.00 -7.18
C ALA A 150 -9.51 -4.52 -5.86
N SER A 151 -8.80 -5.46 -5.23
CA SER A 151 -9.10 -5.99 -3.91
C SER A 151 -7.85 -6.01 -3.05
N ILE A 152 -7.95 -5.50 -1.83
CA ILE A 152 -6.86 -5.49 -0.83
C ILE A 152 -7.42 -5.98 0.50
N GLY A 153 -6.78 -6.97 1.12
CA GLY A 153 -7.21 -7.51 2.41
C GLY A 153 -8.58 -8.19 2.37
N GLY A 154 -9.04 -8.63 1.19
CA GLY A 154 -10.35 -9.27 1.01
C GLY A 154 -11.51 -8.30 0.77
N GLN A 155 -11.26 -6.98 0.76
CA GLN A 155 -12.23 -5.98 0.34
C GLN A 155 -11.89 -5.55 -1.08
N GLY A 156 -12.80 -5.74 -2.03
CA GLY A 156 -12.58 -5.34 -3.41
C GLY A 156 -13.85 -4.94 -4.13
N ASP A 157 -13.70 -3.99 -5.04
CA ASP A 157 -14.79 -3.37 -5.78
C ASP A 157 -14.38 -3.23 -7.26
N ASP A 158 -15.39 -3.28 -8.13
CA ASP A 158 -15.26 -2.79 -9.50
C ASP A 158 -15.13 -1.27 -9.47
N LEU A 159 -14.04 -0.76 -10.03
CA LEU A 159 -13.69 0.65 -9.95
C LEU A 159 -14.44 1.43 -11.02
N LYS A 160 -15.20 2.45 -10.61
CA LYS A 160 -15.86 3.35 -11.55
C LYS A 160 -14.90 4.49 -11.91
N LEU A 161 -14.03 4.24 -12.89
CA LEU A 161 -12.97 5.17 -13.30
C LEU A 161 -13.48 6.24 -14.28
N SER A 162 -13.44 7.50 -13.87
CA SER A 162 -13.82 8.65 -14.69
C SER A 162 -12.75 9.74 -14.61
N PRO A 163 -12.82 10.80 -15.44
CA PRO A 163 -11.89 11.92 -15.32
C PRO A 163 -11.97 12.66 -13.97
N ALA A 164 -13.03 12.42 -13.18
CA ALA A 164 -13.19 12.95 -11.83
C ALA A 164 -12.57 12.06 -10.73
N GLY A 165 -11.94 10.93 -11.10
CA GLY A 165 -11.36 9.96 -10.18
C GLY A 165 -12.17 8.66 -10.09
N VAL A 166 -11.97 7.93 -8.99
CA VAL A 166 -12.63 6.64 -8.76
C VAL A 166 -13.91 6.84 -7.94
N GLY A 167 -15.06 6.72 -8.60
CA GLY A 167 -16.36 6.93 -7.96
C GLY A 167 -16.75 5.81 -7.00
N GLY A 168 -17.00 6.15 -5.72
CA GLY A 168 -17.61 5.26 -4.73
C GLY A 168 -16.71 4.11 -4.23
N ALA A 169 -15.42 4.10 -4.59
CA ALA A 169 -14.46 3.11 -4.12
C ALA A 169 -13.67 3.63 -2.92
N LEU A 170 -13.14 2.71 -2.13
CA LEU A 170 -12.14 3.03 -1.10
C LEU A 170 -10.83 3.50 -1.76
N GLN A 171 -10.14 4.47 -1.14
CA GLN A 171 -8.88 5.01 -1.66
C GLN A 171 -7.78 3.95 -1.83
N ILE A 172 -7.74 2.95 -0.95
CA ILE A 172 -6.72 1.90 -0.97
C ILE A 172 -6.78 1.08 -2.28
N PRO A 173 -7.92 0.49 -2.67
CA PRO A 173 -8.11 -0.11 -4.00
C PRO A 173 -7.79 0.83 -5.16
N ALA A 174 -8.25 2.08 -5.12
CA ALA A 174 -8.02 3.06 -6.19
C ALA A 174 -6.53 3.36 -6.42
N ASN A 175 -5.80 3.70 -5.36
CA ASN A 175 -4.38 3.99 -5.43
C ASN A 175 -3.57 2.75 -5.83
N THR A 176 -3.97 1.57 -5.35
CA THR A 176 -3.32 0.31 -5.72
C THR A 176 -3.55 -0.04 -7.19
N TYR A 177 -4.72 0.26 -7.75
CA TYR A 177 -5.00 0.05 -9.17
C TYR A 177 -4.06 0.88 -10.05
N PHE A 178 -3.94 2.18 -9.82
CA PHE A 178 -3.05 3.00 -10.65
C PHE A 178 -1.58 2.61 -10.49
N ALA A 179 -1.14 2.32 -9.27
CA ALA A 179 0.21 1.83 -9.04
C ALA A 179 0.47 0.51 -9.79
N ALA A 180 -0.45 -0.45 -9.71
CA ALA A 180 -0.28 -1.77 -10.32
C ALA A 180 -0.46 -1.78 -11.85
N CYS A 181 -1.39 -1.00 -12.38
CA CYS A 181 -1.70 -1.01 -13.81
C CYS A 181 -0.87 -0.01 -14.62
N HIS A 182 -0.41 1.07 -13.98
CA HIS A 182 0.29 2.16 -14.65
C HIS A 182 1.66 2.48 -14.07
N GLY A 183 2.05 1.86 -12.95
CA GLY A 183 3.36 2.05 -12.33
C GLY A 183 3.52 3.40 -11.65
N GLU A 184 2.41 4.12 -11.42
CA GLU A 184 2.40 5.48 -10.91
C GLU A 184 1.59 5.59 -9.62
N SER A 185 2.08 6.41 -8.70
CA SER A 185 1.39 6.76 -7.45
C SER A 185 1.03 8.24 -7.47
N GLY A 186 -0.10 8.60 -6.85
CA GLY A 186 -0.57 9.97 -6.86
C GLY A 186 -2.01 10.10 -6.41
N ASP A 187 -2.58 11.25 -6.73
CA ASP A 187 -4.01 11.53 -6.63
C ASP A 187 -4.76 10.76 -7.73
N ASP A 188 -5.82 10.06 -7.37
CA ASP A 188 -6.54 9.15 -8.26
C ASP A 188 -7.28 9.89 -9.39
N ALA A 189 -7.85 11.07 -9.11
CA ALA A 189 -8.46 11.93 -10.13
C ALA A 189 -7.44 12.40 -11.16
N SER A 190 -6.27 12.86 -10.70
CA SER A 190 -5.17 13.28 -11.57
C SER A 190 -4.67 12.15 -12.47
N LEU A 191 -4.53 10.93 -11.91
CA LEU A 191 -4.12 9.76 -12.67
C LEU A 191 -5.22 9.27 -13.63
N ALA A 192 -6.48 9.27 -13.21
CA ALA A 192 -7.62 8.89 -14.05
C ALA A 192 -7.74 9.81 -15.27
N ALA A 193 -7.61 11.12 -15.06
CA ALA A 193 -7.56 12.11 -16.13
C ALA A 193 -6.35 11.91 -17.05
N LYS A 194 -5.16 11.68 -16.47
CA LYS A 194 -3.94 11.41 -17.24
C LYS A 194 -4.09 10.21 -18.18
N TYR A 195 -4.67 9.10 -17.72
CA TYR A 195 -4.81 7.90 -18.55
C TYR A 195 -6.11 7.84 -19.35
N GLY A 196 -6.87 8.95 -19.40
CA GLY A 196 -8.03 9.08 -20.28
C GLY A 196 -9.20 8.17 -19.92
N TYR A 197 -9.35 7.78 -18.64
CA TYR A 197 -10.51 7.00 -18.20
C TYR A 197 -11.78 7.84 -18.35
N ASN A 198 -12.70 7.37 -19.18
CA ASN A 198 -13.97 8.03 -19.47
C ASN A 198 -15.13 7.03 -19.38
N LEU A 199 -15.23 6.31 -18.26
CA LEU A 199 -16.40 5.48 -17.99
C LEU A 199 -17.50 6.42 -17.48
N LYS A 200 -18.43 6.74 -18.37
CA LYS A 200 -19.71 7.36 -18.04
C LYS A 200 -20.61 6.38 -17.30
#